data_AF-E7FVS3-F1
#
_entry.id   AF-E7FVS3-F1
#
_cell.length_a   1.000
_cell.length_b   1.000
_cell.length_c   1.000
_cell.angle_alpha   90.00
_cell.angle_beta   90.00
_cell.angle_gamma   90.00
#
_symmetry.space_group_name_H-M   'P 1'
#
loop_
_entity.id
_entity.type
_entity.pdbx_description
1 polymer ?
#
loop_
_entity_poly.entity_id
_entity_poly.type
_entity_poly.pdbx_seq_one_letter_code
_entity_poly.pdbx_strand_id
1 'polypeptide(L)'
;MKAPYKCKGNPWTKVCSSEDWTKASLDFLGGREGFTEVFNYQTVCLHIFTGLLYQVSKISTVEFANKYLFNLIGITSHNNYYVKTAE
;
A
#
# COMPACT_ATOMS: atom_id res chain seq x y z
N MET A 1 7.55 -7.35 6.98
CA MET A 1 7.55 -8.29 5.84
C MET A 1 8.94 -8.89 5.75
N LYS A 2 9.06 -10.22 5.64
CA LYS A 2 10.36 -10.92 5.53
C LYS A 2 10.79 -11.18 4.07
N ALA A 3 9.91 -10.88 3.12
CA ALA A 3 10.29 -10.86 1.72
C ALA A 3 11.29 -9.72 1.47
N PRO A 4 12.36 -9.93 0.67
CA PRO A 4 13.28 -8.87 0.31
C PRO A 4 12.61 -7.84 -0.62
N TYR A 5 13.29 -6.72 -0.82
CA TYR A 5 12.92 -5.73 -1.82
C TYR A 5 14.13 -5.42 -2.73
N LYS A 6 13.87 -5.15 -4.01
CA LYS A 6 14.88 -4.85 -5.06
C LYS A 6 15.54 -3.48 -4.91
N CYS A 7 15.11 -2.66 -3.94
CA CYS A 7 15.55 -1.28 -3.73
C CYS A 7 16.33 -1.12 -2.43
N LYS A 8 17.21 -0.12 -2.39
CA LYS A 8 17.84 0.35 -1.14
C LYS A 8 16.97 1.45 -0.55
N GLY A 9 16.28 1.15 0.55
CA GLY A 9 15.34 2.08 1.18
C GLY A 9 14.01 2.21 0.42
N ASN A 10 13.19 3.18 0.85
CA ASN A 10 11.81 3.34 0.35
C ASN A 10 11.75 3.93 -1.07
N PRO A 11 11.09 3.26 -2.04
CA PRO A 11 11.01 3.72 -3.43
C PRO A 11 9.93 4.79 -3.66
N TRP A 12 9.89 5.84 -2.82
CA TRP A 12 8.86 6.88 -2.84
C TRP A 12 8.62 7.49 -4.21
N THR A 13 9.67 8.03 -4.84
CA THR A 13 9.55 8.71 -6.12
C THR A 13 8.94 7.79 -7.18
N LYS A 14 9.42 6.55 -7.28
CA LYS A 14 8.99 5.60 -8.31
C LYS A 14 7.56 5.11 -8.09
N VAL A 15 7.14 4.92 -6.84
CA VAL A 15 5.76 4.51 -6.53
C VAL A 15 4.80 5.68 -6.68
N CYS A 16 5.09 6.84 -6.07
CA CYS A 16 4.18 7.98 -6.08
C CYS A 16 4.04 8.66 -7.44
N SER A 17 5.02 8.49 -8.35
CA SER A 17 4.91 8.95 -9.74
C SER A 17 4.30 7.92 -10.69
N SER A 18 3.91 6.74 -10.19
CA SER A 18 3.32 5.68 -11.02
C SER A 18 1.80 5.84 -11.15
N GLU A 19 1.25 5.32 -12.24
CA GLU A 19 -0.20 5.26 -12.46
C GLU A 19 -0.90 4.27 -11.50
N ASP A 20 -0.18 3.23 -11.05
CA ASP A 20 -0.69 2.19 -10.17
C ASP A 20 0.34 1.88 -9.08
N TRP A 21 0.09 2.43 -7.90
CA TRP A 21 0.98 2.31 -6.74
C TRP A 21 1.06 0.87 -6.22
N THR A 22 0.04 0.03 -6.47
CA THR A 22 0.05 -1.38 -6.08
C THR A 22 1.03 -2.15 -6.96
N LYS A 23 0.90 -2.02 -8.29
CA LYS A 23 1.80 -2.68 -9.25
C LYS A 23 3.23 -2.21 -9.08
N ALA A 24 3.45 -0.90 -8.99
CA ALA A 24 4.78 -0.36 -8.75
C ALA A 24 5.41 -0.90 -7.45
N SER A 25 4.62 -1.04 -6.38
CA SER A 25 5.09 -1.64 -5.14
C SER A 25 5.41 -3.14 -5.27
N LEU A 26 4.58 -3.90 -6.00
CA LEU A 26 4.82 -5.31 -6.29
C LEU A 26 6.10 -5.52 -7.10
N ASP A 27 6.41 -4.63 -8.04
CA ASP A 27 7.64 -4.71 -8.83
C ASP A 27 8.90 -4.60 -7.97
N PHE A 28 8.83 -3.91 -6.81
CA PHE A 28 9.92 -3.87 -5.85
C PHE A 28 9.99 -5.08 -4.93
N LEU A 29 8.91 -5.84 -4.74
CA LEU A 29 8.91 -7.03 -3.89
C LEU A 29 9.78 -8.13 -4.51
N GLY A 30 10.53 -8.84 -3.66
CA GLY A 30 11.45 -9.89 -4.09
C GLY A 30 12.84 -9.35 -4.44
N GLY A 31 13.56 -10.09 -5.29
CA GLY A 31 14.92 -9.76 -5.70
C GLY A 31 15.82 -10.99 -5.74
N ARG A 32 17.12 -10.77 -5.93
CA ARG A 32 18.11 -11.84 -6.08
C ARG A 32 18.45 -12.55 -4.77
N GLU A 33 18.16 -11.92 -3.63
CA GLU A 33 18.48 -12.43 -2.29
C GLU A 33 17.58 -13.59 -1.83
N GLY A 34 16.53 -13.93 -2.60
CA GLY A 34 15.58 -14.98 -2.18
C GLY A 34 14.84 -14.64 -0.88
N PHE A 35 14.26 -15.62 -0.22
CA PHE A 35 13.60 -15.37 1.07
C PHE A 35 14.64 -15.03 2.14
N THR A 36 14.49 -13.90 2.83
CA THR A 36 15.41 -13.53 3.91
C THR A 36 14.70 -13.72 5.26
N GLU A 37 15.44 -14.02 6.32
CA GLU A 37 14.86 -14.07 7.67
C GLU A 37 14.76 -12.69 8.33
N VAL A 38 15.20 -11.64 7.61
CA VAL A 38 15.30 -10.27 8.10
C VAL A 38 13.99 -9.53 7.85
N PHE A 39 13.48 -8.88 8.89
CA PHE A 39 12.35 -7.97 8.73
C PHE A 39 12.80 -6.70 8.02
N ASN A 40 12.19 -6.41 6.87
CA ASN A 40 12.44 -5.20 6.11
C ASN A 40 11.12 -4.44 5.91
N TYR A 41 10.99 -3.29 6.57
CA TYR A 41 9.82 -2.44 6.45
C TYR A 41 10.01 -1.39 5.36
N GLN A 42 9.12 -1.42 4.38
CA GLN A 42 9.05 -0.45 3.29
C GLN A 42 7.66 0.21 3.33
N THR A 43 7.60 1.43 3.87
CA THR A 43 6.40 2.25 4.06
C THR A 43 5.55 2.32 2.79
N VAL A 44 6.16 2.71 1.67
CA VAL A 44 5.40 2.92 0.42
C VAL A 44 4.96 1.59 -0.21
N CYS A 45 5.66 0.48 0.09
CA CYS A 45 5.25 -0.84 -0.38
C CYS A 45 4.06 -1.44 0.38
N LEU A 46 3.54 -0.77 1.43
CA LEU A 46 2.26 -1.14 2.05
C LEU A 46 1.08 -1.03 1.07
N HIS A 47 1.25 -0.33 -0.06
CA HIS A 47 0.23 -0.31 -1.12
C HIS A 47 -0.09 -1.71 -1.70
N ILE A 48 0.81 -2.69 -1.55
CA ILE A 48 0.51 -4.10 -1.85
C ILE A 48 -0.67 -4.59 -1.02
N PHE A 49 -0.68 -4.29 0.28
CA PHE A 49 -1.74 -4.71 1.19
C PHE A 49 -3.06 -4.00 0.85
N THR A 50 -3.03 -2.69 0.59
CA THR A 50 -4.24 -1.95 0.20
C THR A 50 -4.80 -2.43 -1.14
N GLY A 51 -3.92 -2.76 -2.09
CA GLY A 51 -4.30 -3.37 -3.36
C GLY A 51 -4.95 -4.74 -3.18
N LEU A 52 -4.42 -5.58 -2.30
CA LEU A 52 -5.05 -6.87 -1.94
C LEU A 52 -6.43 -6.68 -1.32
N LEU A 53 -6.57 -5.75 -0.36
CA LEU A 53 -7.87 -5.41 0.24
C LEU A 53 -8.88 -5.01 -0.83
N TYR A 54 -8.51 -4.13 -1.76
CA TYR A 54 -9.35 -3.76 -2.88
C TYR A 54 -9.70 -4.98 -3.76
N GLN A 55 -8.72 -5.82 -4.10
CA GLN A 55 -8.95 -6.96 -4.97
C GLN A 55 -9.96 -7.96 -4.39
N VAL A 56 -9.91 -8.22 -3.08
CA VAL A 56 -10.81 -9.18 -2.42
C VAL A 56 -12.16 -8.58 -2.06
N SER A 57 -12.22 -7.30 -1.71
CA SER A 57 -13.44 -6.65 -1.21
C SER A 57 -14.22 -5.87 -2.26
N LYS A 58 -13.57 -5.48 -3.37
CA LYS A 58 -14.09 -4.61 -4.43
C LYS A 58 -14.63 -3.25 -3.94
N ILE A 59 -14.23 -2.84 -2.75
CA ILE A 59 -14.48 -1.51 -2.18
C ILE A 59 -13.15 -0.80 -1.93
N SER A 60 -13.18 0.53 -1.84
CA SER A 60 -11.98 1.30 -1.56
C SER A 60 -11.42 0.98 -0.16
N THR A 61 -10.13 1.21 0.05
CA THR A 61 -9.48 0.97 1.36
C THR A 61 -10.14 1.78 2.49
N VAL A 62 -10.60 3.01 2.20
CA VAL A 62 -11.30 3.84 3.19
C VAL A 62 -12.69 3.30 3.50
N GLU A 63 -13.45 2.83 2.51
CA GLU A 63 -14.73 2.15 2.77
C GLU A 63 -14.52 0.86 3.56
N PHE A 64 -13.47 0.10 3.26
CA PHE A 64 -13.10 -1.09 4.02
C PHE A 64 -12.82 -0.75 5.49
N ALA A 65 -12.03 0.30 5.75
CA ALA A 65 -11.73 0.75 7.11
C ALA A 65 -12.98 1.27 7.82
N ASN A 66 -13.84 2.04 7.16
CA ASN A 66 -15.11 2.49 7.72
C ASN A 66 -15.98 1.30 8.15
N LYS A 67 -16.14 0.31 7.26
CA LYS A 67 -17.03 -0.84 7.47
C LYS A 67 -16.53 -1.81 8.54
N TYR A 68 -15.24 -2.14 8.52
CA TYR A 68 -14.68 -3.24 9.33
C TYR A 68 -13.79 -2.80 10.48
N LEU A 69 -13.57 -1.49 10.67
CA LEU A 69 -12.77 -0.96 11.77
C LEU A 69 -13.44 0.23 12.45
N PHE A 70 -13.56 1.36 11.75
CA PHE A 70 -13.94 2.63 12.38
C PHE A 70 -15.36 2.64 12.93
N ASN A 71 -16.35 2.23 12.14
CA ASN A 71 -17.74 2.22 12.60
C ASN A 71 -17.96 1.25 13.77
N LEU A 72 -17.21 0.15 13.83
CA LEU A 72 -17.31 -0.84 14.91
C LEU A 72 -16.83 -0.31 16.26
N ILE A 73 -15.94 0.69 16.27
CA ILE A 73 -15.38 1.30 17.48
C ILE A 73 -15.85 2.74 17.69
N GLY A 74 -16.91 3.15 16.99
CA GLY A 74 -17.52 4.48 17.14
C GLY A 74 -16.69 5.64 16.57
N ILE A 75 -15.73 5.37 15.69
CA ILE A 75 -14.98 6.41 14.96
C ILE A 75 -15.82 6.86 13.76
N THR A 76 -15.93 8.17 13.57
CA THR A 76 -16.63 8.78 12.42
C THR A 76 -16.06 8.28 11.10
N SER A 77 -16.94 7.95 10.15
CA SER A 77 -16.54 7.51 8.81
C SER A 77 -15.71 8.59 8.09
N HIS A 78 -14.66 8.15 7.40
CA HIS A 78 -13.76 9.00 6.62
C HIS A 78 -14.08 8.92 5.13
N ASN A 79 -13.74 9.97 4.39
CA ASN A 79 -13.84 10.00 2.94
C ASN A 79 -12.45 10.21 2.33
N ASN A 80 -12.20 9.63 1.15
CA ASN A 80 -10.98 9.92 0.40
C ASN A 80 -10.92 11.40 0.01
N TYR A 81 -9.76 12.01 0.20
CA TYR A 81 -9.46 13.33 -0.33
C TYR A 81 -8.64 13.18 -1.62
N TYR A 82 -9.17 13.70 -2.72
CA TYR A 82 -8.47 13.77 -4.00
C TYR A 82 -7.96 15.19 -4.19
N VAL A 83 -6.66 15.37 -3.99
CA VAL A 83 -5.98 16.64 -4.21
C VAL A 83 -6.07 16.97 -5.70
N LYS A 84 -6.45 18.20 -6.05
CA LYS A 84 -6.29 18.70 -7.42
C LYS A 84 -4.81 19.01 -7.64
N THR A 85 -4.25 18.58 -8.77
CA THR A 85 -2.87 18.96 -9.14
C THR A 85 -2.72 20.48 -9.09
N ALA A 86 -1.59 20.96 -8.57
CA ALA A 86 -1.23 22.35 -8.73
C ALA A 86 -1.11 22.63 -10.24
N GLU A 87 -1.89 23.59 -10.73
CA GLU A 87 -1.76 24.11 -12.10
C GLU A 87 -0.36 24.72 -12.32
#